data_AF-A0A2H6NHP6-F1
#
_entry.id   AF-A0A2H6NHP6-F1
#
_cell.length_a   1.000
_cell.length_b   1.000
_cell.length_c   1.000
_cell.angle_alpha   90.00
_cell.angle_beta   90.00
_cell.angle_gamma   90.00
#
_symmetry.space_group_name_H-M   'P 1'
#
loop_
_entity.id
_entity.type
_entity.pdbx_description
1 polymer ?
#
loop_
_entity_poly.entity_id
_entity_poly.type
_entity_poly.pdbx_seq_one_letter_code
_entity_poly.pdbx_strand_id
1 'polypeptide(L)'
;ERDSTSAATEYSLKFDESMTEDEIEEQSFRSLLPSESHRRINMKKRNHQIYSDEEASPGKPALSPIKELNLPFSAGQDSFSKFTMEMVRQYMREEEMRAAHQSSLLRLREKALKEKTKAELAWLEHQKRHLRDKGEDDKMPPIRKKQRGLLLKLQQEKAEIKRLQEANKAARKERQLILKQQEEIERIRQTTMKLQEKLKSAGENKEHRSEDDKKQTHCSSPQPTDAEAYSPSSISSSETSSIMQKLKKMRSRMDEKFLTKREQKLMQRR
;
A
#
# COMPACT_ATOMS: atom_id res chain seq x y z
N GLU A 1 -10.22 44.53 27.69
CA GLU A 1 -9.07 43.60 27.54
C GLU A 1 -9.50 42.25 28.13
N ARG A 2 -9.90 41.28 27.30
CA ARG A 2 -9.13 40.10 26.88
C ARG A 2 -8.54 39.26 28.03
N ASP A 3 -9.39 38.43 28.62
CA ASP A 3 -8.97 37.18 29.27
C ASP A 3 -8.64 36.15 28.18
N SER A 4 -7.38 35.73 28.11
CA SER A 4 -6.91 34.63 27.25
C SER A 4 -6.67 33.41 28.12
N THR A 5 -7.73 32.62 28.38
CA THR A 5 -7.57 31.25 28.85
C THR A 5 -7.12 30.39 27.68
N SER A 6 -5.81 30.17 27.58
CA SER A 6 -5.21 29.20 26.68
C SER A 6 -5.78 27.81 26.96
N ALA A 7 -6.64 27.32 26.07
CA ALA A 7 -7.08 25.94 26.04
C ALA A 7 -5.90 25.05 25.65
N ALA A 8 -5.07 24.70 26.63
CA ALA A 8 -4.18 23.56 26.52
C ALA A 8 -5.06 22.31 26.41
N THR A 9 -5.26 21.81 25.19
CA THR A 9 -5.74 20.45 24.96
C THR A 9 -4.67 19.50 25.49
N GLU A 10 -4.73 19.23 26.79
CA GLU A 10 -4.10 18.09 27.41
C GLU A 10 -4.63 16.84 26.71
N TYR A 11 -3.75 16.15 25.98
CA TYR A 11 -3.99 14.81 25.47
C TYR A 11 -4.03 13.85 26.65
N SER A 12 -5.18 13.84 27.34
CA SER A 12 -5.52 12.84 28.34
C SER A 12 -5.85 11.54 27.61
N LEU A 13 -4.82 10.73 27.37
CA LEU A 13 -4.94 9.37 26.84
C LEU A 13 -5.48 8.46 27.96
N LYS A 14 -6.71 8.71 28.40
CA LYS A 14 -7.48 7.77 29.21
C LYS A 14 -8.13 6.82 28.22
N PHE A 15 -7.66 5.58 28.22
CA PHE A 15 -8.35 4.50 27.54
C PHE A 15 -9.69 4.32 28.24
N ASP A 16 -10.77 4.77 27.60
CA ASP A 16 -12.12 4.58 28.10
C ASP A 16 -12.52 3.13 27.78
N GLU A 17 -12.25 2.23 28.73
CA GLU A 17 -12.47 0.79 28.61
C GLU A 17 -13.97 0.40 28.52
N SER A 18 -14.86 1.41 28.47
CA SER A 18 -16.29 1.25 28.22
C SER A 18 -16.70 1.31 26.74
N MET A 19 -15.80 1.72 25.84
CA MET A 19 -16.09 1.86 24.41
C MET A 19 -16.10 0.50 23.71
N THR A 20 -17.24 0.15 23.09
CA THR A 20 -17.37 -1.08 22.31
C THR A 20 -16.60 -0.99 20.99
N GLU A 21 -16.15 -2.12 20.44
CA GLU A 21 -15.36 -2.19 19.19
C GLU A 21 -16.06 -1.48 18.02
N ASP A 22 -17.39 -1.63 17.92
CA ASP A 22 -18.22 -0.97 16.91
C ASP A 22 -18.19 0.57 17.02
N GLU A 23 -18.12 1.09 18.25
CA GLU A 23 -18.10 2.52 18.52
C GLU A 23 -16.73 3.13 18.19
N ILE A 24 -15.65 2.37 18.42
CA ILE A 24 -14.28 2.75 18.02
C ILE A 24 -14.15 2.74 16.49
N GLU A 25 -14.72 1.74 15.82
CA GLU A 25 -14.75 1.69 14.35
C GLU A 25 -15.55 2.86 13.77
N GLU A 26 -16.73 3.17 14.31
CA GLU A 26 -17.52 4.30 13.82
C GLU A 26 -16.80 5.64 13.99
N GLN A 27 -16.15 5.88 15.13
CA GLN A 27 -15.34 7.09 15.35
C GLN A 27 -14.15 7.17 14.39
N SER A 28 -13.50 6.04 14.13
CA SER A 28 -12.41 5.93 13.15
C SER A 28 -12.88 6.31 11.75
N PHE A 29 -14.00 5.72 11.27
CA PHE A 29 -14.56 6.05 9.95
C PHE A 29 -15.05 7.49 9.85
N ARG A 30 -15.64 8.04 10.91
CA ARG A 30 -16.10 9.44 10.94
C ARG A 30 -14.94 10.43 10.91
N SER A 31 -13.78 10.07 11.46
CA SER A 31 -12.58 10.92 11.42
C SER A 31 -11.95 11.01 10.02
N LEU A 32 -12.14 10.00 9.17
CA LEU A 32 -11.70 10.00 7.77
C LEU A 32 -12.62 10.80 6.85
N LEU A 33 -13.82 11.12 7.33
CA LEU A 33 -14.79 11.90 6.59
C LEU A 33 -14.62 13.39 6.91
N PRO A 34 -14.88 14.29 5.94
CA PRO A 34 -14.93 15.72 6.22
C PRO A 34 -15.84 15.99 7.42
N SER A 35 -15.43 16.95 8.26
CA SER A 35 -16.11 17.25 9.51
C SER A 35 -17.62 17.39 9.33
N GLU A 36 -18.37 17.04 10.37
CA GLU A 36 -19.84 17.10 10.34
C GLU A 36 -20.35 18.51 9.99
N SER A 37 -19.63 19.56 10.41
CA SER A 37 -19.85 20.94 9.98
C SER A 37 -19.66 21.19 8.48
N HIS A 38 -18.64 20.59 7.85
CA HIS A 38 -18.42 20.65 6.40
C HIS A 38 -19.58 20.01 5.63
N ARG A 39 -20.14 18.91 6.13
CA ARG A 39 -21.31 18.24 5.52
C ARG A 39 -22.55 19.12 5.55
N ARG A 40 -22.81 19.79 6.68
CA ARG A 40 -23.96 20.69 6.84
C ARG A 40 -23.88 21.92 5.92
N ILE A 41 -22.69 22.48 5.72
CA ILE A 41 -22.49 23.63 4.82
C ILE A 41 -22.78 23.26 3.37
N ASN A 42 -22.39 22.07 2.93
CA ASN A 42 -22.64 21.62 1.55
C ASN A 42 -24.14 21.45 1.25
N MET A 43 -24.92 20.93 2.21
CA MET A 43 -26.37 20.81 2.07
C MET A 43 -27.07 22.18 2.06
N LYS A 44 -26.57 23.15 2.84
CA LYS A 44 -27.08 24.54 2.80
C LYS A 44 -26.80 25.23 1.46
N LYS A 45 -25.65 24.99 0.84
CA LYS A 45 -25.33 25.51 -0.50
C LYS A 45 -26.24 24.91 -1.58
N ARG A 46 -26.58 23.62 -1.47
CA ARG A 46 -27.50 22.96 -2.42
C ARG A 46 -28.94 23.50 -2.33
N ASN A 47 -29.38 23.92 -1.13
CA ASN A 47 -30.71 24.52 -0.94
C ASN A 47 -30.81 26.00 -1.38
N HIS A 48 -29.70 26.70 -1.61
CA HIS A 48 -29.70 28.08 -2.12
C HIS A 48 -29.72 28.19 -3.65
N GLN A 49 -29.69 27.06 -4.36
CA GLN A 49 -29.60 27.04 -5.83
C GLN A 49 -30.97 26.90 -6.54
N ILE A 50 -32.11 26.87 -5.82
CA ILE A 50 -33.43 26.59 -6.41
C ILE A 50 -34.32 27.84 -6.61
N TYR A 51 -33.90 29.04 -6.17
CA TYR A 51 -34.65 30.27 -6.48
C TYR A 51 -33.71 31.39 -6.91
N SER A 52 -33.40 31.47 -8.20
CA SER A 52 -33.13 32.75 -8.87
C SER A 52 -33.25 32.55 -10.38
N ASP A 53 -34.34 33.06 -10.92
CA ASP A 53 -34.73 33.06 -12.33
C ASP A 53 -34.35 34.40 -12.99
N GLU A 54 -34.05 34.33 -14.30
CA GLU A 54 -33.96 35.38 -15.35
C GLU A 54 -33.08 36.64 -15.16
N GLU A 55 -32.07 36.80 -16.04
CA GLU A 55 -32.13 37.78 -17.15
C GLU A 55 -30.82 37.81 -17.96
N ALA A 56 -30.96 38.01 -19.27
CA ALA A 56 -29.94 37.86 -20.29
C ALA A 56 -29.12 39.15 -20.52
N SER A 57 -27.83 39.00 -20.89
CA SER A 57 -27.07 40.07 -21.55
C SER A 57 -25.92 39.50 -22.40
N PRO A 58 -25.84 39.78 -23.72
CA PRO A 58 -24.74 39.31 -24.56
C PRO A 58 -23.74 40.44 -24.86
N GLY A 59 -22.43 40.19 -24.68
CA GLY A 59 -21.41 41.07 -25.28
C GLY A 59 -19.97 41.03 -24.77
N LYS A 60 -19.19 40.00 -25.20
CA LYS A 60 -17.73 39.99 -25.55
C LYS A 60 -16.68 40.48 -24.50
N PRO A 61 -15.35 40.25 -24.69
CA PRO A 61 -14.61 39.27 -25.49
C PRO A 61 -13.60 38.44 -24.68
N ALA A 62 -13.15 37.32 -25.27
CA ALA A 62 -11.84 36.69 -25.10
C ALA A 62 -11.28 36.55 -23.67
N LEU A 63 -11.76 35.54 -22.95
CA LEU A 63 -10.96 34.92 -21.90
C LEU A 63 -9.82 34.16 -22.58
N SER A 64 -8.59 34.60 -22.30
CA SER A 64 -7.35 33.87 -22.57
C SER A 64 -7.50 32.41 -22.13
N PRO A 65 -6.81 31.44 -22.78
CA PRO A 65 -6.74 30.08 -22.29
C PRO A 65 -6.08 30.13 -20.92
N ILE A 66 -6.91 30.09 -19.87
CA ILE A 66 -6.48 29.84 -18.51
C ILE A 66 -5.68 28.55 -18.63
N LYS A 67 -4.36 28.70 -18.48
CA LYS A 67 -3.38 27.63 -18.37
C LYS A 67 -4.10 26.43 -17.80
N GLU A 68 -4.22 25.40 -18.64
CA GLU A 68 -4.68 24.07 -18.28
C GLU A 68 -3.99 23.69 -16.99
N LEU A 69 -4.68 24.01 -15.89
CA LEU A 69 -4.33 23.53 -14.57
C LEU A 69 -4.50 22.04 -14.76
N ASN A 70 -3.36 21.34 -14.75
CA ASN A 70 -3.21 19.89 -14.87
C ASN A 70 -4.36 19.14 -14.18
N LEU A 71 -5.50 18.98 -14.85
CA LEU A 71 -6.53 18.04 -14.47
C LEU A 71 -6.09 16.74 -15.16
N PRO A 72 -5.78 15.67 -14.41
CA PRO A 72 -5.29 14.41 -14.96
C PRO A 72 -6.36 13.63 -15.74
N PHE A 73 -7.49 14.27 -16.07
CA PHE A 73 -8.68 13.67 -16.64
C PHE A 73 -9.04 14.27 -18.01
N SER A 74 -8.12 14.98 -18.68
CA SER A 74 -8.31 15.32 -20.09
C SER A 74 -8.09 14.06 -20.95
N ALA A 75 -9.14 13.75 -21.70
CA ALA A 75 -9.45 12.47 -22.31
C ALA A 75 -8.38 11.97 -23.29
N GLY A 76 -7.69 10.91 -22.88
CA GLY A 76 -6.83 10.09 -23.74
C GLY A 76 -6.60 8.74 -23.06
N GLN A 77 -6.58 7.65 -23.82
CA GLN A 77 -6.42 6.28 -23.31
C GLN A 77 -5.10 6.11 -22.50
N ASP A 78 -4.13 7.00 -22.71
CA ASP A 78 -2.83 7.08 -22.03
C ASP A 78 -2.80 8.02 -20.81
N SER A 79 -3.81 8.85 -20.57
CA SER A 79 -3.82 9.81 -19.47
C SER A 79 -3.93 9.10 -18.11
N PHE A 80 -4.77 8.05 -18.05
CA PHE A 80 -5.00 7.28 -16.83
C PHE A 80 -3.81 6.40 -16.44
N SER A 81 -3.12 5.78 -17.40
CA SER A 81 -1.93 4.96 -17.14
C SER A 81 -0.78 5.80 -16.59
N LYS A 82 -0.51 6.95 -17.20
CA LYS A 82 0.50 7.91 -16.76
C LYS A 82 0.19 8.46 -15.36
N PHE A 83 -1.07 8.84 -15.10
CA PHE A 83 -1.48 9.30 -13.79
C PHE A 83 -1.30 8.22 -12.70
N THR A 84 -1.74 6.99 -12.97
CA THR A 84 -1.60 5.87 -12.02
C THR A 84 -0.13 5.57 -11.74
N MET A 85 0.71 5.57 -12.77
CA MET A 85 2.16 5.36 -12.63
C MET A 85 2.82 6.46 -11.80
N GLU A 86 2.51 7.72 -12.07
CA GLU A 86 3.08 8.86 -11.34
C GLU A 86 2.63 8.86 -9.87
N MET A 87 1.36 8.52 -9.62
CA MET A 87 0.84 8.34 -8.26
C MET A 87 1.63 7.25 -7.51
N VAL A 88 1.87 6.09 -8.12
CA VAL A 88 2.68 5.02 -7.51
C VAL A 88 4.11 5.50 -7.23
N ARG A 89 4.76 6.18 -8.18
CA ARG A 89 6.11 6.73 -8.00
C ARG A 89 6.16 7.76 -6.87
N GLN A 90 5.16 8.62 -6.78
CA GLN A 90 5.04 9.61 -5.71
C GLN A 90 4.92 8.93 -4.35
N TYR A 91 4.05 7.92 -4.21
CA TYR A 91 3.94 7.14 -2.98
C TYR A 91 5.26 6.45 -2.61
N MET A 92 5.98 5.88 -3.59
CA MET A 92 7.28 5.26 -3.33
C MET A 92 8.30 6.29 -2.83
N ARG A 93 8.38 7.47 -3.44
CA ARG A 93 9.29 8.55 -3.01
C ARG A 93 8.99 9.03 -1.59
N GLU A 94 7.73 9.29 -1.29
CA GLU A 94 7.31 9.74 0.05
C GLU A 94 7.61 8.68 1.11
N GLU A 95 7.33 7.42 0.80
CA GLU A 95 7.55 6.31 1.71
C GLU A 95 9.05 6.00 1.90
N GLU A 96 9.90 6.24 0.89
CA GLU A 96 11.35 6.22 1.05
C GLU A 96 11.84 7.35 1.97
N MET A 97 11.28 8.56 1.85
CA MET A 97 11.60 9.64 2.79
C MET A 97 11.17 9.29 4.22
N ARG A 98 9.97 8.73 4.39
CA ARG A 98 9.46 8.25 5.68
C ARG A 98 10.38 7.17 6.28
N ALA A 99 10.82 6.20 5.48
CA ALA A 99 11.76 5.16 5.91
C ALA A 99 13.15 5.73 6.26
N ALA A 100 13.65 6.70 5.49
CA ALA A 100 14.91 7.38 5.78
C ALA A 100 14.84 8.11 7.14
N HIS A 101 13.74 8.82 7.40
CA HIS A 101 13.50 9.48 8.68
C HIS A 101 13.49 8.46 9.84
N GLN A 102 12.75 7.37 9.72
CA GLN A 102 12.73 6.30 10.72
C GLN A 102 14.13 5.72 10.97
N SER A 103 14.92 5.51 9.91
CA SER A 103 16.30 5.00 10.05
C SER A 103 17.20 5.96 10.85
N SER A 104 17.03 7.27 10.66
CA SER A 104 17.74 8.31 11.42
C SER A 104 17.35 8.28 12.89
N LEU A 105 16.04 8.18 13.19
CA LEU A 105 15.54 8.07 14.56
C LEU A 105 16.09 6.82 15.28
N LEU A 106 16.10 5.67 14.60
CA LEU A 106 16.67 4.44 15.16
C LEU A 106 18.17 4.57 15.45
N ARG A 107 18.91 5.25 14.57
CA ARG A 107 20.35 5.53 14.78
C ARG A 107 20.58 6.46 15.96
N LEU A 108 19.80 7.53 16.09
CA LEU A 108 19.86 8.44 17.24
C LEU A 108 19.53 7.70 18.54
N ARG A 109 18.47 6.88 18.54
CA ARG A 109 18.10 6.04 19.68
C ARG A 109 19.24 5.09 20.07
N GLU A 110 19.84 4.41 19.10
CA GLU A 110 20.96 3.50 19.34
C GLU A 110 22.16 4.24 19.98
N LYS A 111 22.49 5.42 19.45
CA LYS A 111 23.57 6.26 19.97
C LYS A 111 23.28 6.71 21.40
N ALA A 112 22.08 7.25 21.65
CA ALA A 112 21.66 7.69 22.98
C ALA A 112 21.70 6.56 24.01
N LEU A 113 21.24 5.35 23.65
CA LEU A 113 21.27 4.19 24.53
C LEU A 113 22.71 3.74 24.86
N LYS A 114 23.61 3.76 23.87
CA LYS A 114 25.03 3.45 24.09
C LYS A 114 25.68 4.48 25.02
N GLU A 115 25.45 5.77 24.78
CA GLU A 115 26.01 6.86 25.58
C GLU A 115 25.46 6.83 27.01
N LYS A 116 24.13 6.67 27.18
CA LYS A 116 23.49 6.50 28.48
C LYS A 116 24.08 5.32 29.26
N THR A 117 24.17 4.14 28.64
CA THR A 117 24.72 2.95 29.31
C THR A 117 26.19 3.15 29.67
N LYS A 118 26.97 3.80 28.80
CA LYS A 118 28.39 4.11 29.07
C LYS A 118 28.52 5.06 30.27
N ALA A 119 27.69 6.10 30.35
CA ALA A 119 27.68 7.04 31.46
C ALA A 119 27.28 6.35 32.77
N GLU A 120 26.23 5.53 32.77
CA GLU A 120 25.78 4.79 33.96
C GLU A 120 26.84 3.77 34.43
N LEU A 121 27.49 3.06 33.51
CA LEU A 121 28.58 2.15 33.86
C LEU A 121 29.78 2.90 34.45
N ALA A 122 30.14 4.04 33.88
CA ALA A 122 31.21 4.89 34.41
C ALA A 122 30.87 5.40 35.81
N TRP A 123 29.62 5.80 36.06
CA TRP A 123 29.13 6.18 37.38
C TRP A 123 29.23 5.03 38.39
N LEU A 124 28.80 3.82 38.01
CA LEU A 124 28.91 2.63 38.87
C LEU A 124 30.37 2.25 39.14
N GLU A 125 31.26 2.37 38.17
CA GLU A 125 32.70 2.14 38.38
C GLU A 125 33.33 3.19 39.30
N HIS A 126 32.92 4.46 39.22
CA HIS A 126 33.33 5.49 40.17
C HIS A 126 32.87 5.15 41.60
N GLN A 127 31.60 4.78 41.76
CA GLN A 127 31.05 4.36 43.06
C GLN A 127 31.79 3.14 43.64
N LYS A 128 32.12 2.17 42.79
CA LYS A 128 32.86 0.96 43.14
C LYS A 128 34.31 1.24 43.56
N ARG A 129 34.92 2.29 43.01
CA ARG A 129 36.26 2.74 43.43
C ARG A 129 36.18 3.34 44.84
N HIS A 130 35.24 4.25 45.06
CA HIS A 130 34.99 4.87 46.36
C HIS A 130 34.71 3.87 47.50
N LEU A 131 33.90 2.84 47.23
CA LEU A 131 33.63 1.80 48.24
C LEU A 131 34.88 0.96 48.55
N ARG A 132 35.73 0.71 47.56
CA ARG A 132 37.00 0.01 47.77
C ARG A 132 37.98 0.85 48.58
N ASP A 133 38.07 2.15 48.30
CA ASP A 133 38.94 3.07 49.04
C ASP A 133 38.51 3.17 50.53
N LYS A 134 37.22 2.96 50.82
CA LYS A 134 36.66 2.91 52.18
C LYS A 134 36.67 1.53 52.85
N GLY A 135 37.03 0.47 52.13
CA GLY A 135 36.96 -0.90 52.63
C GLY A 135 35.54 -1.46 52.79
N GLU A 136 34.51 -0.83 52.20
CA GLU A 136 33.10 -1.23 52.31
C GLU A 136 32.72 -2.29 51.24
N ASP A 137 33.47 -3.39 51.18
CA ASP A 137 33.35 -4.40 50.13
C ASP A 137 32.02 -5.18 50.15
N ASP A 138 31.35 -5.25 51.31
CA ASP A 138 30.02 -5.85 51.45
C ASP A 138 28.95 -5.18 50.56
N LYS A 139 29.17 -3.92 50.16
CA LYS A 139 28.27 -3.15 49.29
C LYS A 139 28.55 -3.37 47.80
N MET A 140 29.57 -4.14 47.43
CA MET A 140 29.98 -4.39 46.05
C MET A 140 29.03 -5.30 45.24
N PRO A 141 28.47 -6.40 45.80
CA PRO A 141 27.59 -7.30 45.07
C PRO A 141 26.38 -6.62 44.35
N PRO A 142 25.61 -5.71 44.98
CA PRO A 142 24.49 -5.06 44.31
C PRO A 142 24.94 -4.14 43.15
N ILE A 143 26.11 -3.50 43.23
CA ILE A 143 26.67 -2.69 42.14
C ILE A 143 27.00 -3.57 40.93
N ARG A 144 27.67 -4.71 41.16
CA ARG A 144 27.97 -5.67 40.09
C ARG A 144 26.70 -6.22 39.45
N LYS A 145 25.65 -6.48 40.25
CA LYS A 145 24.34 -6.89 39.73
C LYS A 145 23.72 -5.82 38.84
N LYS A 146 23.78 -4.54 39.23
CA LYS A 146 23.30 -3.42 38.41
C LYS A 146 24.07 -3.32 37.09
N GLN A 147 25.41 -3.41 37.11
CA GLN A 147 26.22 -3.38 35.89
C GLN A 147 25.83 -4.48 34.90
N ARG A 148 25.68 -5.73 35.38
CA ARG A 148 25.21 -6.85 34.54
C ARG A 148 23.81 -6.58 33.97
N GLY A 149 22.90 -6.06 34.80
CA GLY A 149 21.55 -5.70 34.37
C GLY A 149 21.53 -4.62 33.27
N LEU A 150 22.40 -3.61 33.38
CA LEU A 150 22.54 -2.57 32.36
C LEU A 150 23.05 -3.11 31.03
N LEU A 151 24.05 -3.99 31.06
CA LEU A 151 24.57 -4.63 29.86
C LEU A 151 23.51 -5.50 29.17
N LEU A 152 22.73 -6.26 29.96
CA LEU A 152 21.66 -7.10 29.44
C LEU A 152 20.55 -6.24 28.79
N LYS A 153 20.15 -5.15 29.44
CA LYS A 153 19.18 -4.18 28.87
C LYS A 153 19.70 -3.56 27.57
N LEU A 154 20.96 -3.12 27.55
CA LEU A 154 21.58 -2.58 26.33
C LEU A 154 21.58 -3.61 25.19
N GLN A 155 21.86 -4.88 25.50
CA GLN A 155 21.82 -5.95 24.51
C GLN A 155 20.41 -6.16 23.96
N GLN A 156 19.41 -6.20 24.83
CA GLN A 156 18.00 -6.32 24.45
C GLN A 156 17.56 -5.16 23.53
N GLU A 157 17.84 -3.92 23.92
CA GLU A 157 17.50 -2.74 23.13
C GLU A 157 18.20 -2.72 21.76
N LYS A 158 19.48 -3.15 21.70
CA LYS A 158 20.20 -3.30 20.43
C LYS A 158 19.56 -4.34 19.52
N ALA A 159 19.13 -5.47 20.10
CA ALA A 159 18.44 -6.51 19.34
C ALA A 159 17.10 -6.00 18.80
N GLU A 160 16.35 -5.24 19.60
CA GLU A 160 15.09 -4.65 19.17
C GLU A 160 15.28 -3.61 18.05
N ILE A 161 16.27 -2.72 18.17
CA ILE A 161 16.60 -1.76 17.12
C ILE A 161 16.98 -2.49 15.82
N LYS A 162 17.76 -3.55 15.91
CA LYS A 162 18.15 -4.37 14.74
C LYS A 162 16.92 -5.01 14.09
N ARG A 163 16.01 -5.58 14.88
CA ARG A 163 14.74 -6.14 14.39
C ARG A 163 13.91 -5.09 13.65
N LEU A 164 13.81 -3.87 14.19
CA LEU A 164 13.09 -2.76 13.56
C LEU A 164 13.75 -2.30 12.24
N GLN A 165 15.08 -2.30 12.17
CA GLN A 165 15.81 -2.01 10.93
C GLN A 165 15.56 -3.08 9.86
N GLU A 166 15.53 -4.35 10.25
CA GLU A 166 15.24 -5.48 9.35
C GLU A 166 13.81 -5.42 8.82
N ALA A 167 12.83 -5.11 9.68
CA ALA A 167 11.45 -4.87 9.26
C ALA A 167 11.35 -3.73 8.23
N ASN A 168 12.04 -2.61 8.47
CA ASN A 168 12.08 -1.49 7.52
C ASN A 168 12.74 -1.87 6.18
N LYS A 169 13.80 -2.70 6.23
CA LYS A 169 14.45 -3.22 5.03
C LYS A 169 13.53 -4.17 4.24
N ALA A 170 12.76 -4.99 4.93
CA ALA A 170 11.76 -5.87 4.31
C ALA A 170 10.66 -5.05 3.63
N ALA A 171 10.07 -4.08 4.32
CA ALA A 171 9.06 -3.19 3.76
C ALA A 171 9.58 -2.43 2.52
N ARG A 172 10.85 -2.01 2.51
CA ARG A 172 11.47 -1.41 1.32
C ARG A 172 11.50 -2.35 0.12
N LYS A 173 11.78 -3.65 0.31
CA LYS A 173 11.78 -4.62 -0.78
C LYS A 173 10.38 -4.84 -1.35
N GLU A 174 9.37 -4.91 -0.48
CA GLU A 174 7.97 -5.03 -0.91
C GLU A 174 7.53 -3.83 -1.75
N ARG A 175 7.92 -2.62 -1.36
CA ARG A 175 7.69 -1.40 -2.13
C ARG A 175 8.33 -1.42 -3.51
N GLN A 176 9.58 -1.87 -3.60
CA GLN A 176 10.23 -2.06 -4.88
C GLN A 176 9.54 -3.11 -5.76
N LEU A 177 8.99 -4.16 -5.15
CA LEU A 177 8.23 -5.17 -5.88
C LEU A 177 6.94 -4.58 -6.47
N ILE A 178 6.19 -3.80 -5.70
CA ILE A 178 4.98 -3.12 -6.17
C ILE A 178 5.29 -2.22 -7.37
N LEU A 179 6.37 -1.44 -7.31
CA LEU A 179 6.77 -0.58 -8.42
C LEU A 179 7.08 -1.40 -9.69
N LYS A 180 7.85 -2.49 -9.56
CA LYS A 180 8.16 -3.38 -10.68
C LYS A 180 6.93 -4.03 -11.28
N GLN A 181 5.95 -4.41 -10.45
CA GLN A 181 4.67 -4.95 -10.93
C GLN A 181 3.91 -3.92 -11.75
N GLN A 182 3.92 -2.65 -11.33
CA GLN A 182 3.25 -1.59 -12.07
C GLN A 182 3.94 -1.30 -13.42
N GLU A 183 5.27 -1.33 -13.46
CA GLU A 183 6.05 -1.22 -14.70
C GLU A 183 5.78 -2.40 -15.67
N GLU A 184 5.64 -3.61 -15.13
CA GLU A 184 5.26 -4.81 -15.89
C GLU A 184 3.90 -4.65 -16.56
N ILE A 185 2.89 -4.22 -15.80
CA ILE A 185 1.53 -3.98 -16.31
C ILE A 185 1.56 -2.93 -17.42
N GLU A 186 2.31 -1.85 -17.23
CA GLU A 186 2.44 -0.81 -18.26
C GLU A 186 3.10 -1.36 -19.54
N ARG A 187 4.16 -2.17 -19.41
CA ARG A 187 4.83 -2.79 -20.55
C ARG A 187 3.89 -3.73 -21.31
N ILE A 188 3.14 -4.58 -20.60
CA ILE A 188 2.15 -5.47 -21.21
C ILE A 188 1.13 -4.63 -21.98
N ARG A 189 0.54 -3.59 -21.36
CA ARG A 189 -0.41 -2.69 -22.01
C ARG A 189 0.15 -2.07 -23.29
N GLN A 190 1.38 -1.56 -23.26
CA GLN A 190 2.03 -0.99 -24.45
C GLN A 190 2.21 -2.02 -25.56
N THR A 191 2.63 -3.24 -25.24
CA THR A 191 2.78 -4.31 -26.25
C THR A 191 1.43 -4.74 -26.83
N THR A 192 0.38 -4.82 -26.01
CA THR A 192 -0.97 -5.14 -26.46
C THR A 192 -1.52 -4.06 -27.38
N MET A 193 -1.33 -2.78 -27.05
CA MET A 193 -1.77 -1.66 -27.88
C MET A 193 -1.11 -1.69 -29.26
N LYS A 194 0.22 -1.88 -29.31
CA LYS A 194 0.97 -2.04 -30.58
C LYS A 194 0.48 -3.23 -31.41
N LEU A 195 0.13 -4.34 -30.76
CA LEU A 195 -0.43 -5.51 -31.44
C LEU A 195 -1.83 -5.20 -32.01
N GLN A 196 -2.67 -4.49 -31.25
CA GLN A 196 -4.00 -4.05 -31.70
C GLN A 196 -3.91 -3.10 -32.90
N GLU A 197 -2.97 -2.15 -32.89
CA GLU A 197 -2.71 -1.24 -34.02
C GLU A 197 -2.28 -2.00 -35.29
N LYS A 198 -1.41 -3.02 -35.14
CA LYS A 198 -1.00 -3.88 -36.26
C LYS A 198 -2.16 -4.70 -36.83
N LEU A 199 -3.05 -5.21 -35.97
CA LEU A 199 -4.23 -5.96 -36.42
C LEU A 199 -5.24 -5.06 -37.14
N LYS A 200 -5.45 -3.82 -36.66
CA LYS A 200 -6.32 -2.84 -37.31
C LYS A 200 -5.80 -2.43 -38.69
N SER A 201 -4.51 -2.11 -38.80
CA SER A 201 -3.88 -1.75 -40.08
C SER A 201 -3.76 -2.92 -41.07
N ALA A 202 -3.74 -4.17 -40.61
CA ALA A 202 -3.83 -5.35 -41.47
C ALA A 202 -5.27 -5.64 -41.97
N GLY A 203 -6.31 -5.17 -41.25
CA GLY A 203 -7.71 -5.32 -41.62
C GLY A 203 -8.19 -4.32 -42.66
N GLU A 204 -7.74 -3.05 -42.59
CA GLU A 204 -8.12 -1.98 -43.54
C GLU A 204 -7.56 -2.20 -44.95
N ASN A 205 -6.50 -3.01 -45.12
CA ASN A 205 -5.93 -3.35 -46.42
C ASN A 205 -6.77 -4.32 -47.28
N LYS A 206 -7.96 -4.75 -46.82
CA LYS A 206 -8.87 -5.63 -47.59
C LYS A 206 -10.14 -4.97 -48.12
N GLU A 207 -10.39 -3.68 -47.85
CA GLU A 207 -11.64 -2.99 -48.27
C GLU A 207 -11.49 -2.01 -49.44
N HIS A 208 -10.36 -2.01 -50.15
CA HIS A 208 -10.21 -1.31 -51.43
C HIS A 208 -10.02 -2.29 -52.60
N ARG A 209 -11.03 -3.13 -52.86
CA ARG A 209 -11.20 -3.78 -54.17
C ARG A 209 -12.67 -4.09 -54.46
N SER A 210 -13.43 -3.06 -54.84
CA SER A 210 -14.67 -3.20 -55.62
C SER A 210 -14.32 -2.80 -57.07
N GLU A 211 -14.06 -3.76 -57.95
CA GLU A 211 -15.07 -4.50 -58.76
C GLU A 211 -15.52 -3.64 -59.95
N ASP A 212 -14.92 -3.91 -61.12
CA ASP A 212 -15.44 -3.51 -62.43
C ASP A 212 -15.62 -4.76 -63.30
N ASP A 213 -16.82 -4.84 -63.87
CA ASP A 213 -17.35 -5.63 -65.00
C ASP A 213 -17.53 -7.17 -64.98
N LYS A 214 -18.82 -7.54 -64.90
CA LYS A 214 -19.63 -8.54 -65.67
C LYS A 214 -18.95 -9.79 -66.29
N LYS A 215 -19.50 -10.99 -65.98
CA LYS A 215 -20.45 -11.78 -66.83
C LYS A 215 -20.62 -13.23 -66.29
N GLN A 216 -21.82 -13.75 -66.50
CA GLN A 216 -22.37 -15.07 -66.14
C GLN A 216 -21.51 -16.27 -66.60
N THR A 217 -21.59 -17.41 -65.89
CA THR A 217 -22.08 -18.71 -66.43
C THR A 217 -21.99 -19.87 -65.40
N HIS A 218 -23.11 -20.61 -65.29
CA HIS A 218 -23.32 -22.03 -64.94
C HIS A 218 -22.77 -22.68 -63.65
N CYS A 219 -23.75 -23.05 -62.79
CA CYS A 219 -23.99 -24.37 -62.18
C CYS A 219 -22.81 -25.37 -62.08
N SER A 220 -22.45 -25.75 -60.85
CA SER A 220 -22.49 -27.15 -60.37
C SER A 220 -22.14 -27.21 -58.88
N SER A 221 -23.00 -27.86 -58.10
CA SER A 221 -22.72 -28.29 -56.73
C SER A 221 -21.70 -29.44 -56.74
N PRO A 222 -20.82 -29.54 -55.73
CA PRO A 222 -20.79 -30.80 -55.00
C PRO A 222 -20.69 -30.63 -53.47
N GLN A 223 -21.23 -31.64 -52.79
CA GLN A 223 -21.22 -31.88 -51.34
C GLN A 223 -19.82 -31.78 -50.71
N PRO A 224 -19.74 -31.44 -49.40
CA PRO A 224 -18.56 -31.69 -48.61
C PRO A 224 -18.54 -33.14 -48.12
N THR A 225 -17.54 -33.91 -48.59
CA THR A 225 -17.09 -35.15 -47.96
C THR A 225 -16.23 -34.83 -46.74
N ASP A 226 -16.69 -35.33 -45.60
CA ASP A 226 -15.94 -36.02 -44.54
C ASP A 226 -14.41 -35.80 -44.48
N ALA A 227 -13.93 -35.17 -43.40
CA ALA A 227 -12.68 -35.49 -42.72
C ALA A 227 -12.38 -34.51 -41.56
N GLU A 228 -12.46 -35.07 -40.36
CA GLU A 228 -11.62 -34.78 -39.19
C GLU A 228 -11.91 -33.52 -38.36
N ALA A 229 -12.74 -33.77 -37.35
CA ALA A 229 -12.70 -33.08 -36.07
C ALA A 229 -11.28 -33.14 -35.47
N TYR A 230 -10.57 -32.01 -35.52
CA TYR A 230 -9.35 -31.83 -34.73
C TYR A 230 -9.72 -31.81 -33.24
N SER A 231 -9.55 -32.99 -32.64
CA SER A 231 -9.57 -33.18 -31.20
C SER A 231 -8.45 -32.39 -30.52
N PRO A 232 -8.68 -31.92 -29.28
CA PRO A 232 -7.73 -31.11 -28.54
C PRO A 232 -6.48 -31.94 -28.21
N SER A 233 -5.34 -31.30 -28.33
CA SER A 233 -4.02 -31.80 -27.97
C SER A 233 -4.03 -32.47 -26.59
N SER A 234 -3.61 -33.74 -26.59
CA SER A 234 -3.42 -34.59 -25.42
C SER A 234 -2.48 -33.94 -24.40
N ILE A 235 -3.05 -33.35 -23.36
CA ILE A 235 -2.32 -33.01 -22.14
C ILE A 235 -2.05 -34.32 -21.41
N SER A 236 -0.77 -34.62 -21.21
CA SER A 236 -0.29 -35.80 -20.49
C SER A 236 -1.00 -35.97 -19.13
N SER A 237 -1.67 -37.10 -18.93
CA SER A 237 -2.43 -37.45 -17.72
C SER A 237 -1.57 -37.55 -16.44
N SER A 238 -0.25 -37.46 -16.56
CA SER A 238 0.70 -37.49 -15.46
C SER A 238 0.85 -36.14 -14.73
N GLU A 239 0.77 -35.02 -15.46
CA GLU A 239 1.07 -33.69 -14.90
C GLU A 239 -0.09 -33.13 -14.05
N THR A 240 -1.33 -33.43 -14.44
CA THR A 240 -2.54 -33.00 -13.72
C THR A 240 -2.68 -33.66 -12.34
N SER A 241 -2.29 -34.94 -12.21
CA SER A 241 -2.27 -35.67 -10.93
C SER A 241 -1.26 -35.07 -9.95
N SER A 242 -0.07 -34.70 -10.43
CA SER A 242 0.98 -34.09 -9.62
C SER A 242 0.56 -32.70 -9.09
N ILE A 243 -0.06 -31.89 -9.95
CA ILE A 243 -0.56 -30.56 -9.57
C ILE A 243 -1.69 -30.66 -8.54
N MET A 244 -2.66 -31.55 -8.76
CA MET A 244 -3.77 -31.78 -7.82
C MET A 244 -3.27 -32.29 -6.46
N GLN A 245 -2.31 -33.21 -6.44
CA GLN A 245 -1.69 -33.69 -5.19
C GLN A 245 -0.91 -32.58 -4.48
N LYS A 246 -0.20 -31.72 -5.23
CA LYS A 246 0.53 -30.58 -4.67
C LYS A 246 -0.43 -29.54 -4.05
N LEU A 247 -1.53 -29.21 -4.74
CA LEU A 247 -2.59 -28.32 -4.23
C LEU A 247 -3.26 -28.89 -2.98
N LYS A 248 -3.54 -30.21 -2.96
CA LYS A 248 -4.09 -30.90 -1.78
C LYS A 248 -3.12 -30.89 -0.60
N LYS A 249 -1.82 -31.07 -0.85
CA LYS A 249 -0.77 -30.98 0.18
C LYS A 249 -0.58 -29.54 0.70
N MET A 250 -0.77 -28.52 -0.12
CA MET A 250 -0.75 -27.12 0.36
C MET A 250 -1.97 -26.80 1.23
N ARG A 251 -3.15 -27.30 0.87
CA ARG A 251 -4.39 -27.06 1.64
C ARG A 251 -4.41 -27.71 3.02
N SER A 252 -3.65 -28.80 3.20
CA SER A 252 -3.56 -29.55 4.46
C SER A 252 -2.65 -28.90 5.51
N ARG A 253 -1.81 -27.93 5.15
CA ARG A 253 -0.84 -27.30 6.07
C ARG A 253 -1.30 -25.91 6.47
N MET A 254 -2.51 -25.78 7.00
CA MET A 254 -2.88 -24.57 7.72
C MET A 254 -2.53 -24.78 9.19
N ASP A 255 -1.49 -24.11 9.67
CA ASP A 255 -1.13 -24.13 11.09
C ASP A 255 -2.27 -23.52 11.90
N GLU A 256 -2.83 -24.29 12.84
CA GLU A 256 -3.98 -23.89 13.67
C GLU A 256 -3.77 -22.59 14.45
N LYS A 257 -2.50 -22.21 14.63
CA LYS A 257 -2.04 -20.99 15.29
C LYS A 257 -2.40 -19.70 14.56
N PHE A 258 -2.72 -19.78 13.26
CA PHE A 258 -3.11 -18.63 12.45
C PHE A 258 -4.60 -18.65 12.06
N LEU A 259 -5.36 -19.64 12.53
CA LEU A 259 -6.81 -19.73 12.26
C LEU A 259 -7.59 -18.82 13.20
N THR A 260 -8.59 -18.14 12.67
CA THR A 260 -9.56 -17.42 13.48
C THR A 260 -10.43 -18.40 14.29
N LYS A 261 -11.00 -17.95 15.41
CA LYS A 261 -11.89 -18.78 16.26
C LYS A 261 -13.03 -19.43 15.47
N ARG A 262 -13.54 -18.75 14.43
CA ARG A 262 -14.60 -19.25 13.54
C ARG A 262 -14.12 -20.40 12.64
N GLU A 263 -12.90 -20.31 12.12
CA GLU A 263 -12.32 -21.33 11.24
C GLU A 263 -11.93 -22.59 12.01
N GLN A 264 -11.41 -22.44 13.23
CA GLN A 264 -11.15 -23.57 14.13
C GLN A 264 -12.43 -24.38 14.40
N LYS A 265 -13.56 -23.71 14.63
CA LYS A 265 -14.86 -24.34 14.89
C LYS A 265 -15.44 -25.07 13.67
N LEU A 266 -15.12 -24.60 12.45
CA LEU A 266 -15.51 -25.27 11.20
C LEU A 266 -14.67 -26.53 10.93
N MET A 267 -13.39 -26.52 11.32
CA MET A 267 -12.53 -27.69 11.20
C MET A 267 -12.96 -28.83 12.12
N GLN A 268 -13.39 -28.53 13.35
CA GLN A 268 -13.90 -29.55 14.30
C GLN A 268 -15.21 -30.22 13.87
N ARG A 269 -15.88 -29.69 12.84
CA ARG A 269 -17.17 -30.19 12.31
C ARG A 269 -17.02 -31.12 11.11
N ARG A 270 -15.80 -31.31 10.61
CA ARG A 270 -15.48 -32.23 9.50
C ARG A 270 -14.80 -33.47 10.03
#